data_AF-A0A0F2NPI0-F1
#
_entry.id   AF-A0A0F2NPI0-F1
#
_cell.length_a   1.000
_cell.length_b   1.000
_cell.length_c   1.000
_cell.angle_alpha   90.00
_cell.angle_beta   90.00
_cell.angle_gamma   90.00
#
_symmetry.space_group_name_H-M   'P 1'
#
loop_
_entity.id
_entity.type
_entity.pdbx_description
1 polymer ?
#
loop_
_entity_poly.entity_id
_entity_poly.type
_entity_poly.pdbx_seq_one_letter_code
_entity_poly.pdbx_strand_id
1 'polypeptide(L)'
;MSEEPQYDRETLREISRLYQEAERAIKYVEDFDGVLTVPAINQLRYAGNHLIRYLAENKQDELRDALKHVKRATYDAYEATIVYQLLEYDKFKNDYRMISISKVLPDYVQLQEKIETARLFVRENDQSKTRGDNYRNGKEHLDQIVCSVRLLNTSREELNKLIVSERNEFLWKVLAGIGVIATVVGIIIATL
;
A
#
# COMPACT_ATOMS: atom_id res chain seq x y z
N MET A 1 -15.69 25.83 -42.41
CA MET A 1 -14.70 25.41 -41.40
C MET A 1 -15.19 25.97 -40.08
N SER A 2 -15.99 25.21 -39.35
CA SER A 2 -16.34 25.54 -37.97
C SER A 2 -15.07 25.45 -37.13
N GLU A 3 -14.71 26.54 -36.45
CA GLU A 3 -13.69 26.48 -35.40
C GLU A 3 -14.11 25.37 -34.42
N GLU A 4 -13.33 24.28 -34.36
CA GLU A 4 -13.42 23.38 -33.22
C GLU A 4 -13.29 24.25 -31.96
N PRO A 5 -14.24 24.20 -31.02
CA PRO A 5 -14.18 25.04 -29.84
C PRO A 5 -12.83 24.81 -29.14
N GLN A 6 -12.07 25.87 -28.88
CA GLN A 6 -10.77 25.81 -28.20
C GLN A 6 -10.82 24.96 -26.90
N TYR A 7 -11.97 24.96 -26.23
CA TYR A 7 -12.29 24.16 -25.04
C TYR A 7 -12.09 22.64 -25.23
N ASP A 8 -12.42 22.12 -26.41
CA ASP A 8 -12.35 20.70 -26.72
C ASP A 8 -10.90 20.24 -26.80
N ARG A 9 -10.04 21.06 -27.42
CA ARG A 9 -8.60 20.76 -27.55
C ARG A 9 -7.88 20.78 -26.22
N GLU A 10 -8.22 21.71 -25.33
CA GLU A 10 -7.66 21.74 -23.97
C GLU A 10 -8.11 20.52 -23.16
N THR A 11 -9.39 20.16 -23.24
CA THR A 11 -9.94 18.97 -22.55
C THR A 11 -9.30 17.68 -23.06
N LEU A 12 -9.15 17.51 -24.38
CA LEU A 12 -8.49 16.36 -24.99
C LEU A 12 -7.01 16.25 -24.57
N ARG A 13 -6.29 17.37 -24.48
CA ARG A 13 -4.91 17.39 -23.97
C ARG A 13 -4.84 16.94 -22.52
N GLU A 14 -5.76 17.40 -21.68
CA GLU A 14 -5.81 16.99 -20.29
C GLU A 14 -6.18 15.50 -20.14
N ILE A 15 -7.14 15.01 -20.93
CA ILE A 15 -7.46 13.57 -20.98
C ILE A 15 -6.24 12.77 -21.38
N SER A 16 -5.54 13.15 -22.44
CA SER A 16 -4.31 12.47 -22.89
C SER A 16 -3.25 12.43 -21.79
N ARG A 17 -2.98 13.57 -21.13
CA ARG A 17 -2.04 13.65 -20.00
C ARG A 17 -2.43 12.72 -18.86
N LEU A 18 -3.70 12.74 -18.46
CA LEU A 18 -4.22 11.90 -17.38
C LEU A 18 -4.25 10.42 -17.77
N TYR A 19 -4.46 10.09 -19.04
CA TYR A 19 -4.49 8.73 -19.54
C TYR A 19 -3.09 8.11 -19.39
N GLN A 20 -2.05 8.85 -19.78
CA GLN A 20 -0.66 8.46 -19.55
C GLN A 20 -0.30 8.36 -18.05
N GLU A 21 -0.93 9.18 -17.20
CA GLU A 21 -0.78 9.07 -15.74
C GLU A 21 -1.41 7.79 -15.20
N ALA A 22 -2.63 7.47 -15.65
CA ALA A 22 -3.32 6.23 -15.30
C ALA A 22 -2.57 4.99 -15.78
N GLU A 23 -2.08 4.97 -17.02
CA GLU A 23 -1.26 3.87 -17.54
C GLU A 23 0.00 3.65 -16.71
N ARG A 24 0.71 4.74 -16.35
CA ARG A 24 1.89 4.65 -15.48
C ARG A 24 1.53 4.13 -14.09
N ALA A 25 0.40 4.54 -13.54
CA ALA A 25 -0.08 4.05 -12.25
C ALA A 25 -0.43 2.55 -12.31
N ILE A 26 -1.13 2.09 -13.35
CA ILE A 26 -1.46 0.67 -13.56
C ILE A 26 -0.19 -0.16 -13.69
N LYS A 27 0.75 0.28 -14.52
CA LYS A 27 2.04 -0.40 -14.69
C LYS A 27 2.83 -0.46 -13.39
N TYR A 28 2.82 0.63 -12.63
CA TYR A 28 3.43 0.66 -11.30
C TYR A 28 2.84 -0.45 -10.43
N VAL A 29 1.50 -0.61 -10.37
CA VAL A 29 0.88 -1.70 -9.59
C VAL A 29 1.30 -3.09 -10.08
N GLU A 30 1.31 -3.28 -11.40
CA GLU A 30 1.73 -4.54 -12.04
C GLU A 30 3.15 -4.93 -11.61
N ASP A 31 4.08 -3.96 -11.52
CA ASP A 31 5.45 -4.20 -11.09
C ASP A 31 5.57 -4.65 -9.61
N PHE A 32 4.60 -4.38 -8.73
CA PHE A 32 4.66 -4.76 -7.30
C PHE A 32 4.20 -6.19 -7.02
N ASP A 33 3.11 -6.64 -7.64
CA ASP A 33 2.47 -7.92 -7.31
C ASP A 33 2.18 -8.80 -8.54
N GLY A 34 2.44 -8.31 -9.75
CA GLY A 34 2.03 -8.97 -10.99
C GLY A 34 0.51 -9.06 -11.16
N VAL A 35 -0.27 -8.48 -10.26
CA VAL A 35 -1.73 -8.50 -10.27
C VAL A 35 -2.25 -7.25 -10.96
N LEU A 36 -2.94 -7.48 -12.07
CA LEU A 36 -3.54 -6.44 -12.87
C LEU A 36 -4.76 -5.82 -12.17
N THR A 37 -4.81 -4.48 -12.09
CA THR A 37 -5.93 -3.75 -11.49
C THR A 37 -7.14 -3.70 -12.44
N VAL A 38 -7.93 -4.77 -12.45
CA VAL A 38 -9.15 -4.89 -13.28
C VAL A 38 -10.06 -3.64 -13.20
N PRO A 39 -10.30 -3.03 -12.02
CA PRO A 39 -11.10 -1.80 -11.94
C PRO A 39 -10.51 -0.64 -12.75
N ALA A 40 -9.21 -0.36 -12.62
CA ALA A 40 -8.55 0.74 -13.32
C ALA A 40 -8.59 0.56 -14.85
N ILE A 41 -8.38 -0.67 -15.34
CA ILE A 41 -8.50 -0.99 -16.77
C ILE A 41 -9.92 -0.80 -17.26
N ASN A 42 -10.90 -1.21 -16.46
CA ASN A 42 -12.30 -1.01 -16.80
C ASN A 42 -12.65 0.47 -16.92
N GLN A 43 -12.08 1.34 -16.08
CA GLN A 43 -12.23 2.79 -16.23
C GLN A 43 -11.58 3.31 -17.52
N LEU A 44 -10.38 2.87 -17.88
CA LEU A 44 -9.76 3.25 -19.15
C LEU A 44 -10.57 2.79 -20.36
N ARG A 45 -11.17 1.59 -20.29
CA ARG A 45 -12.09 1.09 -21.32
C ARG A 45 -13.31 2.01 -21.49
N TYR A 46 -13.92 2.45 -20.40
CA TYR A 46 -15.03 3.41 -20.47
C TYR A 46 -14.59 4.77 -21.00
N ALA A 47 -13.44 5.27 -20.56
CA ALA A 47 -12.87 6.52 -21.09
C ALA A 47 -12.67 6.44 -22.61
N GLY A 48 -12.11 5.34 -23.12
CA GLY A 48 -11.96 5.11 -24.55
C GLY A 48 -13.29 5.09 -25.31
N ASN A 49 -14.32 4.43 -24.77
CA ASN A 49 -15.66 4.42 -25.36
C ASN A 49 -16.26 5.84 -25.47
N HIS A 50 -16.16 6.64 -24.41
CA HIS A 50 -16.61 8.03 -24.41
C HIS A 50 -15.84 8.88 -25.44
N LEU A 51 -14.51 8.71 -25.55
CA LEU A 51 -13.71 9.39 -26.57
C LEU A 51 -14.14 9.02 -28.00
N ILE A 52 -14.40 7.73 -28.27
CA ILE A 52 -14.87 7.28 -29.59
C ILE A 52 -16.23 7.92 -29.92
N ARG A 53 -17.16 7.97 -28.96
CA ARG A 53 -18.47 8.61 -29.14
C ARG A 53 -18.37 10.10 -29.36
N TYR A 54 -17.49 10.78 -28.63
CA TYR A 54 -17.19 12.19 -28.85
C TYR A 54 -16.70 12.41 -30.29
N LEU A 55 -15.72 11.63 -30.75
CA LEU A 55 -15.16 11.79 -32.10
C LEU A 55 -16.17 11.47 -33.21
N ALA A 56 -17.10 10.54 -32.98
CA ALA A 56 -18.11 10.15 -33.95
C ALA A 56 -19.31 11.12 -34.00
N GLU A 57 -19.72 11.66 -32.85
CA GLU A 57 -21.00 12.37 -32.68
C GLU A 57 -20.86 13.84 -32.23
N ASN A 58 -19.63 14.29 -31.92
CA ASN A 58 -19.29 15.61 -31.39
C ASN A 58 -20.09 16.00 -30.13
N LYS A 59 -20.42 15.02 -29.29
CA LYS A 59 -21.17 15.21 -28.03
C LYS A 59 -20.23 15.61 -26.90
N GLN A 60 -20.25 16.88 -26.52
CA GLN A 60 -19.33 17.45 -25.52
C GLN A 60 -19.40 16.79 -24.13
N ASP A 61 -20.57 16.29 -23.74
CA ASP A 61 -20.72 15.60 -22.45
C ASP A 61 -19.86 14.33 -22.37
N GLU A 62 -19.59 13.69 -23.51
CA GLU A 62 -18.73 12.50 -23.60
C GLU A 62 -17.27 12.84 -23.23
N LEU A 63 -16.75 14.03 -23.57
CA LEU A 63 -15.41 14.45 -23.13
C LEU A 63 -15.33 14.57 -21.60
N ARG A 64 -16.38 15.12 -20.99
CA ARG A 64 -16.45 15.28 -19.53
C ARG A 64 -16.46 13.92 -18.83
N ASP A 65 -17.20 12.96 -19.38
CA ASP A 65 -17.27 11.61 -18.81
C ASP A 65 -15.99 10.82 -19.05
N ALA A 66 -15.36 10.93 -20.22
CA ALA A 66 -14.03 10.40 -20.47
C ALA A 66 -13.02 10.90 -19.43
N LEU A 67 -13.00 12.21 -19.16
CA LEU A 67 -12.13 12.82 -18.16
C LEU A 67 -12.35 12.24 -16.75
N LYS A 68 -13.60 12.05 -16.33
CA LYS A 68 -13.92 11.44 -15.02
C LYS A 68 -13.41 10.00 -14.94
N HIS A 69 -13.63 9.21 -16.00
CA HIS A 69 -13.17 7.82 -16.05
C HIS A 69 -11.65 7.72 -15.96
N VAL A 70 -10.91 8.55 -16.68
CA VAL A 70 -9.44 8.53 -16.60
C VAL A 70 -8.95 8.90 -15.19
N LYS A 71 -9.51 9.93 -14.54
CA LYS A 71 -9.16 10.26 -13.15
C LYS A 71 -9.43 9.09 -12.20
N ARG A 72 -10.58 8.42 -12.38
CA ARG A 72 -10.94 7.25 -11.58
C ARG A 72 -10.01 6.07 -11.85
N ALA A 73 -9.54 5.87 -13.08
CA ALA A 73 -8.56 4.84 -13.40
C ALA A 73 -7.26 5.02 -12.59
N THR A 74 -6.74 6.24 -12.54
CA THR A 74 -5.55 6.58 -11.74
C THR A 74 -5.78 6.31 -10.26
N TYR A 75 -6.93 6.75 -9.73
CA TYR A 75 -7.29 6.51 -8.33
C TYR A 75 -7.41 5.02 -8.01
N ASP A 76 -8.15 4.25 -8.83
CA ASP A 76 -8.37 2.81 -8.63
C ASP A 76 -7.02 2.05 -8.62
N ALA A 77 -6.04 2.48 -9.43
CA ALA A 77 -4.69 1.91 -9.41
C ALA A 77 -3.93 2.23 -8.11
N TYR A 78 -3.94 3.49 -7.66
CA TYR A 78 -3.28 3.87 -6.41
C TYR A 78 -3.92 3.19 -5.20
N GLU A 79 -5.25 3.17 -5.13
CA GLU A 79 -6.02 2.51 -4.07
C GLU A 79 -5.67 1.03 -3.97
N ALA A 80 -5.65 0.30 -5.10
CA ALA A 80 -5.27 -1.10 -5.12
C ALA A 80 -3.86 -1.33 -4.55
N THR A 81 -2.91 -0.46 -4.90
CA THR A 81 -1.54 -0.57 -4.38
C THR A 81 -1.47 -0.25 -2.89
N ILE A 82 -2.18 0.77 -2.41
CA ILE A 82 -2.25 1.08 -0.97
C ILE A 82 -2.81 -0.12 -0.20
N VAL A 83 -3.90 -0.73 -0.69
CA VAL A 83 -4.49 -1.92 -0.07
C VAL A 83 -3.50 -3.07 -0.01
N TYR A 84 -2.75 -3.32 -1.09
CA TYR A 84 -1.69 -4.32 -1.10
C TYR A 84 -0.62 -4.05 -0.04
N GLN A 85 -0.12 -2.82 0.04
CA GLN A 85 0.90 -2.43 1.04
C GLN A 85 0.37 -2.56 2.48
N LEU A 86 -0.92 -2.29 2.72
CA LEU A 86 -1.56 -2.51 4.02
C LEU A 86 -1.57 -4.01 4.39
N LEU A 87 -1.81 -4.90 3.44
CA LEU A 87 -1.72 -6.35 3.67
C LEU A 87 -0.30 -6.79 4.00
N GLU A 88 0.71 -6.27 3.29
CA GLU A 88 2.12 -6.52 3.60
C GLU A 88 2.52 -6.01 4.98
N TYR A 89 2.02 -4.84 5.37
CA TYR A 89 2.19 -4.31 6.71
C TYR A 89 1.55 -5.21 7.78
N ASP A 90 0.32 -5.68 7.56
CA ASP A 90 -0.36 -6.55 8.53
C ASP A 90 0.36 -7.90 8.67
N LYS A 91 0.91 -8.46 7.58
CA LYS A 91 1.82 -9.63 7.64
C LYS A 91 3.04 -9.33 8.50
N PHE A 92 3.72 -8.21 8.26
CA PHE A 92 4.88 -7.79 9.05
C PHE A 92 4.53 -7.66 10.55
N LYS A 93 3.42 -7.00 10.91
CA LYS A 93 2.97 -6.91 12.30
C LYS A 93 2.79 -8.28 12.93
N ASN A 94 2.16 -9.20 12.19
CA ASN A 94 1.90 -10.55 12.66
C ASN A 94 3.20 -11.33 12.87
N ASP A 95 4.15 -11.25 11.94
CA ASP A 95 5.45 -11.94 12.01
C ASP A 95 6.26 -11.51 13.24
N TYR A 96 6.23 -10.22 13.58
CA TYR A 96 7.07 -9.63 14.63
C TYR A 96 6.34 -9.23 15.92
N ARG A 97 5.09 -9.68 16.11
CA ARG A 97 4.23 -9.30 17.26
C ARG A 97 4.81 -9.62 18.64
N MET A 98 5.75 -10.56 18.73
CA MET A 98 6.32 -11.06 19.99
C MET A 98 7.63 -10.36 20.38
N ILE A 99 8.16 -9.46 19.55
CA ILE A 99 9.44 -8.78 19.80
C ILE A 99 9.29 -7.26 19.83
N SER A 100 10.26 -6.60 20.45
CA SER A 100 10.34 -5.14 20.43
C SER A 100 10.99 -4.65 19.14
N ILE A 101 10.16 -4.31 18.15
CA ILE A 101 10.60 -3.81 16.84
C ILE A 101 11.44 -2.53 16.98
N SER A 102 11.14 -1.69 17.99
CA SER A 102 11.84 -0.43 18.26
C SER A 102 13.34 -0.60 18.58
N LYS A 103 13.81 -1.80 18.91
CA LYS A 103 15.24 -2.08 19.07
C LYS A 103 16.01 -2.01 17.74
N VAL A 104 15.35 -2.32 16.63
CA VAL A 104 15.94 -2.30 15.28
C VAL A 104 15.50 -1.06 14.51
N LEU A 105 14.23 -0.65 14.69
CA LEU A 105 13.64 0.52 14.06
C LEU A 105 13.14 1.50 15.13
N PRO A 106 13.99 2.40 15.64
CA PRO A 106 13.61 3.36 16.68
C PRO A 106 12.36 4.17 16.32
N ASP A 107 12.24 4.56 15.04
CA ASP A 107 11.12 5.36 14.52
C ASP A 107 9.89 4.52 14.12
N TYR A 108 9.75 3.29 14.65
CA TYR A 108 8.67 2.39 14.26
C TYR A 108 7.28 3.01 14.46
N VAL A 109 7.05 3.73 15.57
CA VAL A 109 5.76 4.36 15.86
C VAL A 109 5.38 5.38 14.78
N GLN A 110 6.33 6.20 14.33
CA GLN A 110 6.11 7.20 13.28
C GLN A 110 5.82 6.53 11.93
N LEU A 111 6.42 5.36 11.65
CA LEU A 111 6.09 4.57 10.47
C LEU A 111 4.64 4.04 10.56
N GLN A 112 4.22 3.57 11.73
CA GLN A 112 2.83 3.12 11.93
C GLN A 112 1.84 4.27 11.68
N GLU A 113 2.10 5.46 12.19
CA GLU A 113 1.24 6.64 11.99
C GLU A 113 1.06 6.98 10.50
N LYS A 114 2.13 6.94 9.71
CA LYS A 114 2.07 7.14 8.24
C LYS A 114 1.22 6.09 7.55
N ILE A 115 1.37 4.82 7.95
CA ILE A 115 0.60 3.71 7.39
C ILE A 115 -0.89 3.82 7.77
N GLU A 116 -1.20 4.16 9.02
CA GLU A 116 -2.59 4.38 9.46
C GLU A 116 -3.22 5.58 8.75
N THR A 117 -2.45 6.62 8.44
CA THR A 117 -2.93 7.76 7.64
C THR A 117 -3.38 7.32 6.24
N ALA A 118 -2.57 6.48 5.57
CA ALA A 118 -2.94 5.91 4.26
C ALA A 118 -4.15 4.97 4.37
N ARG A 119 -4.29 4.22 5.47
CA ARG A 119 -5.47 3.37 5.74
C ARG A 119 -6.74 4.19 5.91
N LEU A 120 -6.68 5.28 6.67
CA LEU A 120 -7.81 6.19 6.86
C LEU A 120 -8.23 6.83 5.54
N PHE A 121 -7.26 7.27 4.73
CA PHE A 121 -7.53 7.82 3.40
C PHE A 121 -8.36 6.85 2.53
N VAL A 122 -7.97 5.57 2.44
CA VAL A 122 -8.74 4.58 1.65
C VAL A 122 -10.14 4.40 2.23
N ARG A 123 -10.25 4.28 3.56
CA ARG A 123 -11.54 4.05 4.24
C ARG A 123 -12.52 5.20 4.05
N GLU A 124 -12.05 6.44 4.13
CA GLU A 124 -12.87 7.64 4.00
C GLU A 124 -13.29 7.88 2.54
N ASN A 125 -12.41 7.59 1.57
CA ASN A 125 -12.75 7.77 0.15
C ASN A 125 -13.70 6.70 -0.39
N ASP A 126 -13.67 5.47 0.11
CA ASP A 126 -14.61 4.41 -0.28
C ASP A 126 -16.07 4.79 0.05
N GLN A 127 -16.28 5.63 1.06
CA GLN A 127 -17.60 6.14 1.47
C GLN A 127 -18.04 7.41 0.71
N SER A 128 -17.17 7.97 -0.14
CA SER A 128 -17.44 9.25 -0.81
C SER A 128 -18.16 9.07 -2.15
N LYS A 129 -19.12 9.96 -2.46
CA LYS A 129 -19.75 10.06 -3.79
C LYS A 129 -18.81 10.62 -4.87
N THR A 130 -17.63 11.10 -4.47
CA THR A 130 -16.63 11.80 -5.29
C THR A 130 -15.40 10.94 -5.57
N ARG A 131 -15.55 9.61 -5.55
CA ARG A 131 -14.49 8.64 -5.85
C ARG A 131 -13.84 8.94 -7.22
N GLY A 132 -12.60 9.44 -7.16
CA GLY A 132 -11.81 9.92 -8.31
C GLY A 132 -11.39 11.40 -8.23
N ASP A 133 -12.07 12.24 -7.43
CA ASP A 133 -11.72 13.67 -7.31
C ASP A 133 -10.44 13.89 -6.49
N ASN A 134 -10.12 12.96 -5.59
CA ASN A 134 -8.93 12.97 -4.74
C ASN A 134 -7.74 12.17 -5.30
N TYR A 135 -7.70 11.90 -6.61
CA TYR A 135 -6.64 11.07 -7.22
C TYR A 135 -5.21 11.57 -6.93
N ARG A 136 -5.02 12.90 -6.81
CA ARG A 136 -3.72 13.49 -6.45
C ARG A 136 -3.28 13.15 -5.03
N ASN A 137 -4.20 13.23 -4.07
CA ASN A 137 -3.93 12.86 -2.68
C ASN A 137 -3.60 11.37 -2.56
N GLY A 138 -4.22 10.54 -3.41
CA GLY A 138 -3.92 9.10 -3.49
C GLY A 138 -2.45 8.81 -3.76
N LYS A 139 -1.78 9.61 -4.59
CA LYS A 139 -0.34 9.43 -4.87
C LYS A 139 0.52 9.71 -3.64
N GLU A 140 0.23 10.77 -2.90
CA GLU A 140 1.01 11.13 -1.71
C GLU A 140 0.93 10.04 -0.64
N HIS A 141 -0.28 9.52 -0.38
CA HIS A 141 -0.46 8.40 0.54
C HIS A 141 0.20 7.11 0.04
N LEU A 142 0.16 6.85 -1.27
CA LEU A 142 0.86 5.74 -1.89
C LEU A 142 2.37 5.81 -1.66
N ASP A 143 2.99 6.96 -1.96
CA ASP A 143 4.44 7.15 -1.79
C ASP A 143 4.86 6.98 -0.33
N GLN A 144 4.05 7.49 0.61
CA GLN A 144 4.29 7.36 2.05
C GLN A 144 4.22 5.90 2.53
N ILE A 145 3.17 5.16 2.14
CA ILE A 145 3.00 3.77 2.60
C ILE A 145 4.05 2.85 1.97
N VAL A 146 4.33 2.99 0.68
CA VAL A 146 5.36 2.20 -0.01
C VAL A 146 6.73 2.41 0.63
N CYS A 147 7.10 3.66 0.93
CA CYS A 147 8.36 3.95 1.59
C CYS A 147 8.44 3.31 2.99
N SER A 148 7.36 3.41 3.75
CA SER A 148 7.27 2.86 5.11
C SER A 148 7.34 1.33 5.10
N VAL A 149 6.54 0.65 4.27
CA VAL A 149 6.53 -0.81 4.17
C VAL A 149 7.85 -1.35 3.62
N ARG A 150 8.47 -0.67 2.64
CA ARG A 150 9.81 -1.04 2.17
C ARG A 150 10.85 -1.01 3.29
N LEU A 151 10.81 0.01 4.14
CA LEU A 151 11.72 0.10 5.28
C LEU A 151 11.48 -1.05 6.26
N LEU A 152 10.22 -1.33 6.62
CA LEU A 152 9.85 -2.48 7.45
C LEU A 152 10.36 -3.80 6.87
N ASN A 153 10.13 -4.02 5.58
CA ASN A 153 10.55 -5.24 4.88
C ASN A 153 12.08 -5.39 4.83
N THR A 154 12.82 -4.28 4.67
CA THR A 154 14.30 -4.29 4.70
C THR A 154 14.83 -4.62 6.10
N SER A 155 14.11 -4.23 7.16
CA SER A 155 14.49 -4.53 8.54
C SER A 155 14.17 -5.95 9.00
N ARG A 156 13.47 -6.75 8.20
CA ARG A 156 13.11 -8.14 8.54
C ARG A 156 14.31 -9.00 8.91
N GLU A 157 15.43 -8.84 8.21
CA GLU A 157 16.65 -9.62 8.47
C GLU A 157 17.19 -9.36 9.89
N GLU A 158 17.32 -8.09 10.28
CA GLU A 158 17.80 -7.70 11.61
C GLU A 158 16.81 -8.10 12.71
N LEU A 159 15.51 -8.00 12.46
CA LEU A 159 14.48 -8.47 13.38
C LEU A 159 14.53 -9.99 13.55
N ASN A 160 14.80 -10.75 12.48
CA ASN A 160 14.97 -12.20 12.55
C ASN A 160 16.21 -12.58 13.38
N LYS A 161 17.32 -11.84 13.25
CA LYS A 161 18.51 -12.00 14.10
C LYS A 161 18.17 -11.77 15.57
N LEU A 162 17.37 -10.74 15.86
CA LEU A 162 16.91 -10.44 17.21
C LEU A 162 16.04 -11.59 17.79
N ILE A 163 15.10 -12.14 17.01
CA ILE A 163 14.29 -13.30 17.43
C ILE A 163 15.19 -14.48 17.81
N VAL A 164 16.17 -14.81 16.98
CA VAL A 164 17.10 -15.92 17.24
C VAL A 164 17.91 -15.67 18.52
N SER A 165 18.40 -14.44 18.70
CA SER A 165 19.14 -14.06 19.90
C SER A 165 18.31 -14.18 21.18
N GLU A 166 17.10 -13.61 21.20
CA GLU A 166 16.22 -13.66 22.38
C GLU A 166 15.77 -15.09 22.70
N ARG A 167 15.52 -15.93 21.68
CA ARG A 167 15.20 -17.35 21.87
C ARG A 167 16.37 -18.11 22.50
N ASN A 168 17.59 -17.89 22.01
CA ASN A 168 18.78 -18.55 22.55
C ASN A 168 19.03 -18.11 24.00
N GLU A 169 18.89 -16.81 24.30
CA GLU A 169 19.02 -16.30 25.67
C GLU A 169 17.98 -16.92 26.61
N PHE A 170 16.72 -17.06 26.16
CA PHE A 170 15.68 -17.72 26.94
C PHE A 170 16.01 -19.20 27.22
N LEU A 171 16.46 -19.95 26.21
CA LEU A 171 16.88 -21.35 26.39
C LEU A 171 18.01 -21.49 27.40
N TRP A 172 19.02 -20.61 27.34
CA TRP A 172 20.10 -20.60 28.32
C TRP A 172 19.61 -20.31 29.74
N LYS A 173 18.67 -19.37 29.91
CA LYS A 173 18.06 -19.08 31.22
C LYS A 173 17.26 -20.27 31.77
N VAL A 174 16.50 -20.97 30.92
CA VAL A 174 15.75 -22.17 31.30
C VAL A 174 16.70 -23.29 31.71
N LEU A 175 17.74 -23.56 30.93
CA LEU A 175 18.75 -24.58 31.25
C LEU A 175 19.48 -24.28 32.56
N ALA A 176 19.86 -23.02 32.79
CA ALA A 176 20.46 -22.59 34.05
C ALA A 176 19.51 -22.84 35.24
N GLY A 177 18.23 -22.51 35.10
CA GLY A 177 17.21 -22.76 36.12
C GLY A 177 17.03 -24.24 36.44
N ILE A 178 16.98 -25.11 35.43
CA ILE A 178 16.91 -26.57 35.60
C ILE A 178 18.16 -27.08 36.35
N GLY A 179 19.35 -26.59 36.00
CA GLY A 179 20.60 -26.95 36.69
C GLY A 179 20.60 -26.59 38.17
N VAL A 180 20.06 -25.42 38.53
CA VAL A 180 19.90 -24.99 39.93
C VAL A 180 18.96 -25.93 40.68
N ILE A 181 17.79 -26.26 40.11
CA ILE A 181 16.81 -27.16 40.72
C ILE A 181 17.41 -28.56 40.94
N ALA A 182 18.07 -29.12 39.92
CA ALA A 182 18.71 -30.43 40.01
C ALA A 182 19.78 -30.47 41.11
N THR A 183 20.55 -29.39 41.26
CA THR A 183 21.56 -29.27 42.31
C THR A 183 20.93 -29.28 43.71
N VAL A 184 19.85 -28.52 43.92
CA VAL A 184 19.13 -28.47 45.20
C VAL A 184 18.53 -29.83 45.56
N VAL A 185 17.90 -30.52 44.61
CA VAL A 185 17.33 -31.86 44.82
C VAL A 185 18.42 -32.88 45.16
N GLY A 186 19.56 -32.84 44.45
CA GLY A 186 20.70 -33.70 44.73
C GLY A 186 21.27 -33.52 46.14
N ILE A 187 21.35 -32.28 46.63
CA ILE A 187 21.78 -31.97 48.00
C ILE A 187 20.79 -32.56 49.01
N ILE A 188 19.48 -32.36 48.82
CA ILE A 188 18.44 -32.87 49.73
C ILE A 188 18.53 -34.40 49.84
N ILE A 189 18.65 -35.10 48.71
CA ILE A 189 18.78 -36.56 48.67
C ILE A 189 20.07 -37.03 49.36
N ALA A 190 21.18 -36.30 49.20
CA ALA A 190 22.46 -36.68 49.83
C ALA A 190 22.49 -36.47 51.35
N THR A 191 21.61 -35.63 51.90
CA THR A 191 21.51 -35.34 53.33
C THR A 191 20.48 -36.17 54.10
N LEU A 192 19.65 -36.95 53.39
CA LEU A 192 18.65 -37.88 53.94
C LEU A 192 19.25 -39.29 54.08
#